data_AF-A0A918U650-F1
#
_entry.id   AF-A0A918U650-F1
#
_cell.length_a   1.000
_cell.length_b   1.000
_cell.length_c   1.000
_cell.angle_alpha   90.00
_cell.angle_beta   90.00
_cell.angle_gamma   90.00
#
_symmetry.space_group_name_H-M   'P 1'
#
loop_
_entity.id
_entity.type
_entity.pdbx_description
1 polymer ?
#
loop_
_entity_poly.entity_id
_entity_poly.type
_entity_poly.pdbx_seq_one_letter_code
_entity_poly.pdbx_strand_id
1 'polypeptide(L)'
;MTTDRSGAGPAPGRWDVFISYAREDYIQAKDLHDALLDCVTEEGRPPRVYLDVSRTGTPVGADWQVYLEEALRGTRHVVALYSQTYFDKNVCQWELHETYKLGLTESGRFIPLLIDPGAAQKVPYVVNRVNYIPTSRPHWIEEVRTALGLCTAEALPVLRIDVPPADTTAGHTLPPLTVTVTASGGAPASLAPRSVTLSAAPAGAALTGTLTVPAGDGAAVFDDLAFQSPADEVRLTASAPGCRPVSTAPFRVRAVQEQPSWHDDGRPVLAAHGRPVFFPDGHALAVHDGHTLTVHTAAQEAAGTAELRDRPRLWAHGRHCLAVADWTGRIVLMAPDGRVRVWDVPAATEDAAFNVPGALAFDGDVLHVGTWAGAVWSLTLDDAPPERTAVHASGVQALAVDGDRMLVGGLDGTLTDLVAGRTAAEHTLEPLLLSLSLTGCFALAVGEHRVHRLGLDTGQVLRVAQPVTPVAAALPGGELTAIVDAEGQGVSFDTELAVRSGFHGVPGARPVDCGRDGRLLVLRYPDGTHALVEEGRTTYVHAHPLAVSPDGRRVAVSDGRRLLILPPDELGDVGTAPHEGGGA
;
A
#
# COMPACT_ATOMS: atom_id res chain seq x y z
N MET A 1 29.13 48.61 -5.53
CA MET A 1 27.77 49.20 -5.43
C MET A 1 26.91 48.57 -6.49
N THR A 2 26.28 47.46 -6.14
CA THR A 2 25.30 46.75 -6.96
C THR A 2 23.94 47.04 -6.36
N THR A 3 23.18 47.91 -7.01
CA THR A 3 21.75 48.10 -6.71
C THR A 3 20.95 47.42 -7.79
N ASP A 4 20.15 46.49 -7.30
CA ASP A 4 18.96 45.87 -7.87
C ASP A 4 18.15 46.77 -8.81
N ARG A 5 17.66 46.18 -9.90
CA ARG A 5 16.57 46.71 -10.71
C ARG A 5 15.64 45.57 -11.08
N SER A 6 14.73 45.32 -10.15
CA SER A 6 13.44 44.66 -10.34
C SER A 6 12.72 45.13 -11.60
N GLY A 7 12.27 44.17 -12.41
CA GLY A 7 11.44 44.41 -13.60
C GLY A 7 11.52 43.32 -14.68
N ALA A 8 11.84 42.07 -14.31
CA ALA A 8 11.77 40.95 -15.25
C ALA A 8 10.40 40.28 -15.10
N GLY A 9 9.54 40.44 -16.11
CA GLY A 9 8.41 39.52 -16.31
C GLY A 9 8.92 38.08 -16.43
N PRO A 10 8.11 37.08 -16.07
CA PRO A 10 8.55 35.69 -16.02
C PRO A 10 8.97 35.17 -17.41
N ALA A 11 9.95 34.25 -17.43
CA ALA A 11 10.58 33.68 -18.63
C ALA A 11 9.58 33.04 -19.64
N PRO A 12 9.88 33.05 -20.96
CA PRO A 12 8.95 32.67 -22.02
C PRO A 12 8.87 31.13 -22.14
N GLY A 13 7.92 30.52 -21.44
CA GLY A 13 7.67 29.08 -21.48
C GLY A 13 6.22 28.75 -21.79
N ARG A 14 5.91 28.59 -23.09
CA ARG A 14 4.74 27.95 -23.71
C ARG A 14 3.34 28.59 -23.57
N TRP A 15 2.82 29.12 -24.68
CA TRP A 15 1.42 29.55 -24.84
C TRP A 15 0.52 28.34 -25.14
N ASP A 16 -0.71 28.32 -24.65
CA ASP A 16 -1.66 27.25 -24.99
C ASP A 16 -2.29 27.48 -26.36
N VAL A 17 -2.55 28.75 -26.67
CA VAL A 17 -3.19 29.20 -27.90
C VAL A 17 -2.52 30.47 -28.39
N PHE A 18 -2.22 30.52 -29.68
CA PHE A 18 -1.80 31.72 -30.40
C PHE A 18 -2.90 32.12 -31.37
N ILE A 19 -3.42 33.34 -31.25
CA ILE A 19 -4.44 33.86 -32.17
C ILE A 19 -3.76 34.67 -33.28
N SER A 20 -3.78 34.14 -34.49
CA SER A 20 -3.32 34.81 -35.71
C SER A 20 -4.50 35.47 -36.41
N TYR A 21 -4.40 36.77 -36.69
CA TYR A 21 -5.49 37.58 -37.23
C TYR A 21 -4.97 38.78 -38.03
N ALA A 22 -5.76 39.30 -38.97
CA ALA A 22 -5.47 40.60 -39.59
C ALA A 22 -5.87 41.72 -38.62
N ARG A 23 -5.11 42.81 -38.56
CA ARG A 23 -5.39 43.90 -37.60
C ARG A 23 -6.78 44.52 -37.76
N GLU A 24 -7.32 44.48 -38.97
CA GLU A 24 -8.68 44.90 -39.30
C GLU A 24 -9.77 44.02 -38.62
N ASP A 25 -9.45 42.77 -38.31
CA ASP A 25 -10.32 41.79 -37.67
C ASP A 25 -10.10 41.70 -36.14
N TYR A 26 -9.50 42.75 -35.55
CA TYR A 26 -9.15 42.78 -34.13
C TYR A 26 -10.35 42.52 -33.21
N ILE A 27 -11.53 43.01 -33.56
CA ILE A 27 -12.73 42.84 -32.73
C ILE A 27 -13.06 41.34 -32.60
N GLN A 28 -13.07 40.61 -33.72
CA GLN A 28 -13.33 39.17 -33.74
C GLN A 28 -12.23 38.37 -33.03
N ALA A 29 -10.97 38.78 -33.19
CA ALA A 29 -9.84 38.17 -32.50
C ALA A 29 -9.93 38.37 -30.99
N LYS A 30 -10.36 39.56 -30.55
CA LYS A 30 -10.57 39.88 -29.14
C LYS A 30 -11.77 39.14 -28.56
N ASP A 31 -12.89 39.09 -29.26
CA ASP A 31 -14.09 38.37 -28.79
C ASP A 31 -13.78 36.87 -28.59
N LEU A 32 -13.01 36.28 -29.51
CA LEU A 32 -12.50 34.92 -29.34
C LEU A 32 -11.55 34.83 -28.15
N HIS A 33 -10.60 35.76 -28.01
CA HIS A 33 -9.65 35.78 -26.89
C HIS A 33 -10.38 35.81 -25.55
N ASP A 34 -11.33 36.72 -25.38
CA ASP A 34 -12.14 36.86 -24.16
C ASP A 34 -12.93 35.57 -23.89
N ALA A 35 -13.57 34.97 -24.92
CA ALA A 35 -14.29 33.70 -24.77
C ALA A 35 -13.39 32.51 -24.38
N LEU A 36 -12.14 32.48 -24.87
CA LEU A 36 -11.18 31.45 -24.49
C LEU A 36 -10.64 31.66 -23.07
N LEU A 37 -10.54 32.90 -22.59
CA LEU A 37 -10.13 33.20 -21.22
C LEU A 37 -11.18 32.78 -20.17
N ASP A 38 -12.45 32.65 -20.55
CA ASP A 38 -13.51 32.06 -19.72
C ASP A 38 -13.44 30.51 -19.64
N CYS A 39 -12.46 29.90 -20.32
CA CYS A 39 -12.26 28.46 -20.32
C CYS A 39 -11.17 28.02 -19.32
N VAL A 40 -11.03 26.70 -19.18
CA VAL A 40 -9.97 26.02 -18.44
C VAL A 40 -9.34 24.92 -19.29
N THR A 41 -8.06 24.63 -19.06
CA THR A 41 -7.36 23.50 -19.68
C THR A 41 -7.72 22.17 -19.00
N GLU A 42 -7.25 21.05 -19.56
CA GLU A 42 -7.35 19.72 -18.92
C GLU A 42 -6.78 19.67 -17.50
N GLU A 43 -5.82 20.54 -17.20
CA GLU A 43 -5.17 20.65 -15.88
C GLU A 43 -5.98 21.54 -14.91
N GLY A 44 -7.10 22.13 -15.33
CA GLY A 44 -7.95 22.99 -14.51
C GLY A 44 -7.43 24.42 -14.34
N ARG A 45 -6.40 24.83 -15.09
CA ARG A 45 -5.84 26.20 -15.07
C ARG A 45 -6.43 27.07 -16.19
N PRO A 46 -6.45 28.41 -16.04
CA PRO A 46 -6.81 29.29 -17.14
C PRO A 46 -5.84 29.12 -18.33
N PRO A 47 -6.34 29.11 -19.57
CA PRO A 47 -5.49 28.99 -20.74
C PRO A 47 -4.67 30.27 -20.95
N ARG A 48 -3.42 30.10 -21.36
CA ARG A 48 -2.55 31.19 -21.78
C ARG A 48 -2.77 31.43 -23.26
N VAL A 49 -3.53 32.48 -23.57
CA VAL A 49 -3.90 32.85 -24.94
C VAL A 49 -3.11 34.09 -25.36
N TYR A 50 -2.26 33.93 -26.36
CA TYR A 50 -1.51 35.03 -26.96
C TYR A 50 -2.38 35.78 -27.98
N LEU A 51 -2.50 37.09 -27.78
CA LEU A 51 -3.09 38.05 -28.72
C LEU A 51 -2.27 39.34 -28.66
N ASP A 52 -1.67 39.74 -29.78
CA ASP A 52 -0.68 40.83 -29.86
C ASP A 52 -1.07 42.12 -29.11
N VAL A 53 -2.28 42.63 -29.38
CA VAL A 53 -2.77 43.92 -28.84
C VAL A 53 -3.57 43.74 -27.54
N SER A 54 -3.37 42.62 -26.82
CA SER A 54 -4.00 42.37 -25.51
C SER A 54 -3.10 42.80 -24.34
N ARG A 55 -3.68 42.97 -23.15
CA ARG A 55 -2.94 43.29 -21.92
C ARG A 55 -1.84 42.27 -21.57
N THR A 56 -2.00 41.04 -22.05
CA THR A 56 -1.11 39.91 -21.82
C THR A 56 -0.31 39.51 -23.07
N GLY A 57 -0.42 40.27 -24.16
CA GLY A 57 0.26 40.02 -25.44
C GLY A 57 1.70 40.56 -25.45
N THR A 58 1.97 41.47 -26.37
CA THR A 58 3.30 42.06 -26.54
C THR A 58 3.58 43.11 -25.45
N PRO A 59 4.64 42.95 -24.63
CA PRO A 59 4.97 43.91 -23.56
C PRO A 59 5.29 45.31 -24.09
N VAL A 60 4.96 46.34 -23.32
CA VAL A 60 5.31 47.74 -23.66
C VAL A 60 6.83 47.89 -23.76
N GLY A 61 7.32 48.35 -24.92
CA GLY A 61 8.75 48.53 -25.19
C GLY A 61 9.47 47.30 -25.75
N ALA A 62 8.77 46.17 -25.93
CA ALA A 62 9.32 45.01 -26.64
C ALA A 62 9.32 45.23 -28.15
N ASP A 63 10.31 44.65 -28.85
CA ASP A 63 10.24 44.51 -30.29
C ASP A 63 9.12 43.52 -30.64
N TRP A 64 8.08 44.06 -31.28
CA TRP A 64 6.88 43.30 -31.62
C TRP A 64 7.19 42.05 -32.45
N GLN A 65 8.14 42.14 -33.39
CA GLN A 65 8.41 41.07 -34.34
C GLN A 65 9.20 39.93 -33.68
N VAL A 66 10.16 40.27 -32.83
CA VAL A 66 10.92 39.28 -32.05
C VAL A 66 9.98 38.54 -31.09
N TYR A 67 9.09 39.26 -30.41
CA TYR A 67 8.16 38.66 -29.45
C TYR A 67 7.11 37.76 -30.12
N LEU A 68 6.61 38.18 -31.29
CA LEU A 68 5.70 37.38 -32.11
C LEU A 68 6.31 36.04 -32.50
N GLU A 69 7.57 36.05 -32.95
CA GLU A 69 8.33 34.86 -33.29
C GLU A 69 8.49 33.90 -32.12
N GLU A 70 8.87 34.42 -30.95
CA GLU A 70 9.03 33.63 -29.74
C GLU A 70 7.71 33.03 -29.26
N ALA A 71 6.64 33.82 -29.28
CA ALA A 71 5.31 33.38 -28.88
C ALA A 71 4.79 32.26 -29.79
N LEU A 72 4.97 32.39 -31.12
CA LEU A 72 4.55 31.38 -32.08
C LEU A 72 5.35 30.08 -31.94
N ARG A 73 6.69 30.15 -31.79
CA ARG A 73 7.51 28.94 -31.54
C ARG A 73 7.15 28.27 -30.21
N GLY A 74 6.69 29.04 -29.24
CA GLY A 74 6.26 28.58 -27.93
C GLY A 74 4.81 28.09 -27.87
N THR A 75 3.98 28.19 -28.91
CA THR A 75 2.55 27.86 -28.76
C THR A 75 2.25 26.36 -28.88
N ARG A 76 1.21 25.88 -28.19
CA ARG A 76 0.66 24.53 -28.36
C ARG A 76 -0.30 24.48 -29.54
N HIS A 77 -1.19 25.47 -29.68
CA HIS A 77 -2.14 25.58 -30.79
C HIS A 77 -2.07 26.94 -31.48
N VAL A 78 -2.40 26.97 -32.76
CA VAL A 78 -2.59 28.21 -33.53
C VAL A 78 -4.03 28.27 -34.02
N VAL A 79 -4.72 29.35 -33.69
CA VAL A 79 -6.05 29.66 -34.23
C VAL A 79 -5.92 30.81 -35.21
N ALA A 80 -6.23 30.56 -36.49
CA ALA A 80 -6.08 31.56 -37.55
C ALA A 80 -7.43 32.06 -38.05
N LEU A 81 -7.68 33.36 -37.95
CA LEU A 81 -8.93 34.00 -38.37
C LEU A 81 -8.88 34.34 -39.86
N TYR A 82 -9.46 33.48 -40.68
CA TYR A 82 -9.52 33.63 -42.13
C TYR A 82 -10.54 34.69 -42.54
N SER A 83 -10.00 35.82 -42.97
CA SER A 83 -10.71 36.89 -43.68
C SER A 83 -10.06 37.18 -45.03
N GLN A 84 -10.74 37.92 -45.92
CA GLN A 84 -10.09 38.35 -47.16
C GLN A 84 -8.84 39.20 -46.91
N THR A 85 -8.87 40.03 -45.85
CA THR A 85 -7.75 40.86 -45.41
C THR A 85 -6.62 40.04 -44.82
N TYR A 86 -6.90 38.97 -44.06
CA TYR A 86 -5.90 38.06 -43.52
C TYR A 86 -4.96 37.52 -44.61
N PHE A 87 -5.51 37.13 -45.75
CA PHE A 87 -4.71 36.61 -46.86
C PHE A 87 -3.93 37.68 -47.63
N ASP A 88 -4.29 38.96 -47.47
CA ASP A 88 -3.61 40.08 -48.12
C ASP A 88 -2.46 40.67 -47.25
N LYS A 89 -2.34 40.27 -45.96
CA LYS A 89 -1.30 40.77 -45.04
C LYS A 89 -0.05 39.88 -45.02
N ASN A 90 1.11 40.48 -45.29
CA ASN A 90 2.40 39.80 -45.25
C ASN A 90 2.71 39.13 -43.90
N VAL A 91 2.32 39.76 -42.78
CA VAL A 91 2.54 39.20 -41.43
C VAL A 91 1.73 37.92 -41.23
N CYS A 92 0.44 37.92 -41.56
CA CYS A 92 -0.41 36.73 -41.44
C CYS A 92 0.05 35.60 -42.36
N GLN A 93 0.53 35.92 -43.58
CA GLN A 93 1.15 34.93 -44.47
C GLN A 93 2.42 34.32 -43.88
N TRP A 94 3.23 35.13 -43.21
CA TRP A 94 4.43 34.67 -42.51
C TRP A 94 4.07 33.75 -41.32
N GLU A 95 3.11 34.15 -40.47
CA GLU A 95 2.63 33.32 -39.34
C GLU A 95 2.08 31.96 -39.81
N LEU A 96 1.31 31.96 -40.90
CA LEU A 96 0.75 30.75 -41.52
C LEU A 96 1.87 29.81 -42.02
N HIS A 97 2.90 30.38 -42.63
CA HIS A 97 4.04 29.63 -43.13
C HIS A 97 4.88 29.03 -41.99
N GLU A 98 5.11 29.80 -40.92
CA GLU A 98 5.82 29.29 -39.73
C GLU A 98 5.02 28.21 -39.00
N THR A 99 3.70 28.37 -38.89
CA THR A 99 2.79 27.33 -38.34
C THR A 99 2.93 26.01 -39.09
N TYR A 100 3.05 26.08 -40.42
CA TYR A 100 3.30 24.90 -41.26
C TYR A 100 4.69 24.29 -41.00
N LYS A 101 5.74 25.11 -40.91
CA LYS A 101 7.11 24.63 -40.60
C LYS A 101 7.19 23.93 -39.24
N LEU A 102 6.40 24.36 -38.27
CA LEU A 102 6.33 23.77 -36.93
C LEU A 102 5.54 22.45 -36.91
N GLY A 103 4.97 21.98 -38.03
CA GLY A 103 4.22 20.73 -38.11
C GLY A 103 2.88 20.77 -37.34
N LEU A 104 2.35 21.95 -37.05
CA LEU A 104 1.11 22.10 -36.26
C LEU A 104 -0.12 21.65 -37.04
N THR A 105 -0.08 21.71 -38.37
CA THR A 105 -1.14 21.22 -39.27
C THR A 105 -1.26 19.70 -39.22
N GLU A 106 -0.14 18.97 -39.27
CA GLU A 106 -0.11 17.50 -39.26
C GLU A 106 -0.48 16.93 -37.89
N SER A 107 -0.17 17.65 -36.81
CA SER A 107 -0.50 17.26 -35.43
C SER A 107 -1.92 17.66 -34.99
N GLY A 108 -2.73 18.24 -35.89
CA GLY A 108 -4.10 18.68 -35.59
C GLY A 108 -4.17 19.89 -34.67
N ARG A 109 -3.08 20.66 -34.53
CA ARG A 109 -2.96 21.81 -33.62
C ARG A 109 -3.13 23.17 -34.29
N PHE A 110 -3.38 23.16 -35.60
CA PHE A 110 -3.77 24.34 -36.37
C PHE A 110 -5.28 24.34 -36.60
N ILE A 111 -5.95 25.40 -36.14
CA ILE A 111 -7.42 25.50 -36.10
C ILE A 111 -7.83 26.76 -36.89
N PRO A 112 -8.15 26.63 -38.18
CA PRO A 112 -8.60 27.76 -38.96
C PRO A 112 -10.06 28.12 -38.66
N LEU A 113 -10.34 29.41 -38.49
CA LEU A 113 -11.68 29.97 -38.30
C LEU A 113 -12.05 30.83 -39.48
N LEU A 114 -13.07 30.43 -40.26
CA LEU A 114 -13.56 31.24 -41.37
C LEU A 114 -14.52 32.29 -40.84
N ILE A 115 -14.01 33.52 -40.67
CA ILE A 115 -14.77 34.67 -40.16
C ILE A 115 -15.44 35.49 -41.28
N ASP A 116 -14.89 35.43 -42.50
CA ASP A 116 -15.47 36.02 -43.71
C ASP A 116 -15.64 34.92 -44.79
N PRO A 117 -16.88 34.60 -45.21
CA PRO A 117 -17.13 33.61 -46.26
C PRO A 117 -16.39 33.90 -47.58
N GLY A 118 -16.15 35.17 -47.91
CA GLY A 118 -15.41 35.57 -49.11
C GLY A 118 -13.94 35.13 -49.08
N ALA A 119 -13.38 34.88 -47.89
CA ALA A 119 -12.00 34.43 -47.73
C ALA A 119 -11.77 33.00 -48.21
N ALA A 120 -12.83 32.17 -48.27
CA ALA A 120 -12.73 30.76 -48.67
C ALA A 120 -12.11 30.59 -50.07
N GLN A 121 -12.36 31.54 -50.98
CA GLN A 121 -11.81 31.52 -52.35
C GLN A 121 -10.34 31.95 -52.41
N LYS A 122 -9.82 32.61 -51.37
CA LYS A 122 -8.44 33.09 -51.26
C LYS A 122 -7.52 32.14 -50.48
N VAL A 123 -8.04 31.06 -49.90
CA VAL A 123 -7.25 30.15 -49.06
C VAL A 123 -6.10 29.54 -49.86
N PRO A 124 -4.83 29.76 -49.47
CA PRO A 124 -3.68 29.22 -50.17
C PRO A 124 -3.68 27.69 -50.19
N TYR A 125 -3.22 27.11 -51.30
CA TYR A 125 -3.16 25.65 -51.49
C TYR A 125 -2.47 24.91 -50.33
N VAL A 126 -1.43 25.51 -49.74
CA VAL A 126 -0.65 24.93 -48.63
C VAL A 126 -1.47 24.64 -47.38
N VAL A 127 -2.56 25.36 -47.14
CA VAL A 127 -3.45 25.18 -45.97
C VAL A 127 -4.89 24.82 -46.34
N ASN A 128 -5.24 24.83 -47.63
CA ASN A 128 -6.55 24.40 -48.14
C ASN A 128 -6.89 22.92 -47.82
N ARG A 129 -5.89 22.14 -47.38
CA ARG A 129 -6.06 20.74 -46.95
C ARG A 129 -6.52 20.62 -45.48
N VAL A 130 -6.56 21.73 -44.74
CA VAL A 130 -7.02 21.80 -43.36
C VAL A 130 -8.44 22.37 -43.36
N ASN A 131 -9.39 21.63 -42.79
CA ASN A 131 -10.76 22.11 -42.66
C ASN A 131 -10.82 23.30 -41.69
N TYR A 132 -11.66 24.27 -42.00
CA TYR A 132 -11.95 25.42 -41.14
C TYR A 132 -13.30 25.28 -40.44
N ILE A 133 -13.44 25.97 -39.31
CA ILE A 133 -14.72 26.15 -38.60
C ILE A 133 -15.32 27.48 -39.07
N PRO A 134 -16.46 27.51 -39.78
CA PRO A 134 -17.14 28.74 -40.16
C PRO A 134 -17.85 29.37 -38.97
N THR A 135 -17.63 30.67 -38.72
CA THR A 135 -18.34 31.39 -37.65
C THR A 135 -19.82 31.65 -37.95
N SER A 136 -20.26 31.36 -39.19
CA SER A 136 -21.68 31.33 -39.55
C SER A 136 -22.42 30.12 -38.99
N ARG A 137 -21.72 29.10 -38.48
CA ARG A 137 -22.35 27.96 -37.82
C ARG A 137 -22.87 28.35 -36.43
N PRO A 138 -24.04 27.83 -36.01
CA PRO A 138 -24.46 27.94 -34.62
C PRO A 138 -23.42 27.25 -33.71
N HIS A 139 -23.14 27.83 -32.53
CA HIS A 139 -22.21 27.29 -31.54
C HIS A 139 -20.74 27.09 -31.99
N TRP A 140 -20.27 27.83 -33.00
CA TRP A 140 -18.89 27.72 -33.51
C TRP A 140 -17.81 27.89 -32.42
N ILE A 141 -18.06 28.67 -31.37
CA ILE A 141 -17.15 28.83 -30.22
C ILE A 141 -16.92 27.49 -29.52
N GLU A 142 -17.95 26.66 -29.36
CA GLU A 142 -17.83 25.33 -28.73
C GLU A 142 -17.03 24.35 -29.60
N GLU A 143 -17.17 24.43 -30.93
CA GLU A 143 -16.32 23.65 -31.86
C GLU A 143 -14.83 24.03 -31.69
N VAL A 144 -14.53 25.33 -31.53
CA VAL A 144 -13.16 25.81 -31.29
C VAL A 144 -12.62 25.30 -29.95
N ARG A 145 -13.42 25.41 -28.88
CA ARG A 145 -13.02 24.93 -27.55
C ARG A 145 -12.72 23.45 -27.54
N THR A 146 -13.57 22.67 -28.21
CA THR A 146 -13.38 21.22 -28.39
C THR A 146 -12.07 20.93 -29.14
N ALA A 147 -11.81 21.64 -30.24
CA ALA A 147 -10.57 21.48 -31.01
C ALA A 147 -9.32 21.85 -30.20
N LEU A 148 -9.43 22.76 -29.23
CA LEU A 148 -8.35 23.19 -28.35
C LEU A 148 -8.19 22.33 -27.08
N GLY A 149 -9.13 21.42 -26.80
CA GLY A 149 -9.18 20.68 -25.53
C GLY A 149 -9.47 21.57 -24.32
N LEU A 150 -10.33 22.59 -24.49
CA LEU A 150 -10.75 23.53 -23.45
C LEU A 150 -12.20 23.30 -23.02
N CYS A 151 -12.54 23.64 -21.78
CA CYS A 151 -13.90 23.50 -21.22
C CYS A 151 -14.37 24.76 -20.48
N THR A 152 -15.68 24.90 -20.23
CA THR A 152 -16.19 25.93 -19.31
C THR A 152 -15.73 25.60 -17.89
N ALA A 153 -15.35 26.62 -17.11
CA ALA A 153 -14.98 26.41 -15.72
C ALA A 153 -16.09 25.74 -14.89
N GLU A 154 -17.36 26.00 -15.22
CA GLU A 154 -18.53 25.39 -14.56
C GLU A 154 -18.79 23.92 -14.97
N ALA A 155 -18.13 23.41 -16.01
CA ALA A 155 -18.24 22.02 -16.48
C ALA A 155 -17.11 21.11 -15.98
N LEU A 156 -16.28 21.54 -15.02
CA LEU A 156 -15.26 20.66 -14.44
C LEU A 156 -15.85 19.63 -13.48
N PRO A 157 -15.39 18.35 -13.53
CA PRO A 157 -15.76 17.38 -12.52
C PRO A 157 -15.41 17.88 -11.11
N VAL A 158 -16.34 17.65 -10.19
CA VAL A 158 -16.22 18.06 -8.79
C VAL A 158 -15.92 16.82 -7.96
N LEU A 159 -14.90 16.91 -7.10
CA LEU A 159 -14.63 15.90 -6.10
C LEU A 159 -15.55 16.11 -4.90
N ARG A 160 -16.13 15.01 -4.41
CA ARG A 160 -16.92 15.00 -3.19
C ARG A 160 -16.43 13.89 -2.28
N ILE A 161 -16.21 14.23 -1.03
CA ILE A 161 -15.98 13.25 0.03
C ILE A 161 -17.35 12.84 0.55
N ASP A 162 -17.72 11.57 0.39
CA ASP A 162 -19.08 11.10 0.67
C ASP A 162 -19.41 11.14 2.16
N VAL A 163 -18.52 10.56 2.97
CA VAL A 163 -18.58 10.59 4.43
C VAL A 163 -17.27 11.21 4.94
N PRO A 164 -17.31 12.40 5.56
CA PRO A 164 -16.10 12.98 6.12
C PRO A 164 -15.60 12.11 7.30
N PRO A 165 -14.28 11.97 7.46
CA PRO A 165 -13.72 11.25 8.59
C PRO A 165 -14.08 11.94 9.91
N ALA A 166 -14.41 11.14 10.92
CA ALA A 166 -14.59 11.60 12.28
C ALA A 166 -13.24 11.61 13.03
N ASP A 167 -13.25 12.11 14.27
CA ASP A 167 -12.07 12.04 15.12
C ASP A 167 -11.60 10.58 15.30
N THR A 168 -10.33 10.35 15.06
CA THR A 168 -9.71 9.01 15.02
C THR A 168 -8.57 8.89 16.03
N THR A 169 -7.97 7.71 16.12
CA THR A 169 -6.86 7.39 17.01
C THR A 169 -5.61 7.13 16.17
N ALA A 170 -4.46 7.68 16.57
CA ALA A 170 -3.18 7.45 15.91
C ALA A 170 -2.84 5.95 15.89
N GLY A 171 -2.30 5.46 14.78
CA GLY A 171 -1.97 4.05 14.55
C GLY A 171 -3.15 3.18 14.09
N HIS A 172 -4.40 3.61 14.28
CA HIS A 172 -5.57 2.86 13.80
C HIS A 172 -5.85 3.16 12.32
N THR A 173 -6.33 2.14 11.59
CA THR A 173 -6.77 2.32 10.21
C THR A 173 -8.12 3.06 10.18
N LEU A 174 -8.17 4.19 9.49
CA LEU A 174 -9.37 5.00 9.29
C LEU A 174 -10.44 4.23 8.55
N PRO A 175 -11.74 4.41 8.89
CA PRO A 175 -12.84 3.91 8.06
C PRO A 175 -12.65 4.28 6.58
N PRO A 176 -13.06 3.42 5.63
CA PRO A 176 -12.85 3.68 4.21
C PRO A 176 -13.35 5.08 3.80
N LEU A 177 -12.49 5.84 3.14
CA LEU A 177 -12.80 7.16 2.65
C LEU A 177 -13.10 7.07 1.15
N THR A 178 -14.35 7.33 0.77
CA THR A 178 -14.76 7.37 -0.64
C THR A 178 -14.76 8.80 -1.15
N VAL A 179 -14.01 9.04 -2.22
CA VAL A 179 -14.03 10.28 -2.99
C VAL A 179 -14.74 10.02 -4.31
N THR A 180 -15.93 10.59 -4.44
CA THR A 180 -16.73 10.53 -5.67
C THR A 180 -16.37 11.66 -6.61
N VAL A 181 -16.30 11.34 -7.89
CA VAL A 181 -16.06 12.29 -8.97
C VAL A 181 -17.40 12.52 -9.68
N THR A 182 -18.00 13.69 -9.45
CA THR A 182 -19.26 14.04 -10.10
C THR A 182 -18.98 14.90 -11.32
N ALA A 183 -19.33 14.43 -12.51
CA ALA A 183 -19.33 15.25 -13.71
C ALA A 183 -20.41 16.34 -13.57
N SER A 184 -20.02 17.62 -13.53
CA SER A 184 -20.95 18.72 -13.73
C SER A 184 -21.52 18.64 -15.16
N GLY A 185 -22.82 18.87 -15.33
CA GLY A 185 -23.59 18.54 -16.53
C GLY A 185 -22.94 19.00 -17.85
N GLY A 186 -22.25 18.07 -18.54
CA GLY A 186 -21.60 18.29 -19.83
C GLY A 186 -20.09 18.08 -19.87
N ALA A 187 -19.43 17.69 -18.77
CA ALA A 187 -17.99 17.42 -18.75
C ALA A 187 -17.57 16.33 -19.78
N PRO A 188 -16.60 16.59 -20.68
CA PRO A 188 -16.06 15.57 -21.59
C PRO A 188 -15.49 14.37 -20.83
N ALA A 189 -15.68 13.16 -21.36
CA ALA A 189 -15.15 11.93 -20.77
C ALA A 189 -13.61 11.92 -20.63
N SER A 190 -12.88 12.69 -21.45
CA SER A 190 -11.43 12.84 -21.35
C SER A 190 -10.96 13.62 -20.10
N LEU A 191 -11.85 14.40 -19.48
CA LEU A 191 -11.57 15.16 -18.26
C LEU A 191 -11.85 14.38 -16.98
N ALA A 192 -12.42 13.18 -17.07
CA ALA A 192 -12.56 12.32 -15.91
C ALA A 192 -11.16 11.98 -15.37
N PRO A 193 -10.86 12.25 -14.10
CA PRO A 193 -9.57 11.93 -13.52
C PRO A 193 -9.37 10.41 -13.51
N ARG A 194 -8.15 9.98 -13.80
CA ARG A 194 -7.78 8.56 -13.72
C ARG A 194 -7.49 8.10 -12.29
N SER A 195 -7.10 9.03 -11.43
CA SER A 195 -6.78 8.78 -10.03
C SER A 195 -7.09 10.00 -9.19
N VAL A 196 -7.33 9.75 -7.90
CA VAL A 196 -7.46 10.78 -6.87
C VAL A 196 -6.27 10.63 -5.92
N THR A 197 -5.70 11.76 -5.51
CA THR A 197 -4.63 11.83 -4.52
C THR A 197 -5.12 12.55 -3.26
N LEU A 198 -4.83 11.95 -2.10
CA LEU A 198 -5.06 12.55 -0.80
C LEU A 198 -3.79 13.15 -0.23
N SER A 199 -3.98 14.24 0.51
CA SER A 199 -2.94 14.87 1.33
C SER A 199 -3.53 15.30 2.66
N ALA A 200 -2.71 15.34 3.71
CA ALA A 200 -3.10 15.83 5.03
C ALA A 200 -2.42 17.17 5.35
N ALA A 201 -3.15 18.05 6.04
CA ALA A 201 -2.63 19.27 6.62
C ALA A 201 -2.91 19.30 8.14
N PRO A 202 -1.94 19.72 8.99
CA PRO A 202 -0.58 20.13 8.62
C PRO A 202 0.27 18.93 8.15
N ALA A 203 1.31 19.20 7.34
CA ALA A 203 2.16 18.13 6.77
C ALA A 203 2.83 17.23 7.83
N GLY A 204 2.91 17.69 9.08
CA GLY A 204 3.42 16.93 10.23
C GLY A 204 2.48 15.87 10.80
N ALA A 205 1.25 15.72 10.28
CA ALA A 205 0.29 14.71 10.77
C ALA A 205 0.69 13.26 10.41
N ALA A 206 1.67 13.06 9.51
CA ALA A 206 2.19 11.75 9.12
C ALA A 206 1.09 10.75 8.69
N LEU A 207 0.28 11.17 7.70
CA LEU A 207 -0.68 10.29 7.03
C LEU A 207 0.06 9.20 6.26
N THR A 208 -0.31 7.95 6.50
CA THR A 208 0.23 6.74 5.85
C THR A 208 -0.87 5.96 5.14
N GLY A 209 -0.48 4.92 4.39
CA GLY A 209 -1.35 4.13 3.51
C GLY A 209 -1.22 4.55 2.05
N THR A 210 -2.16 4.11 1.22
CA THR A 210 -2.16 4.36 -0.22
C THR A 210 -2.74 5.73 -0.52
N LEU A 211 -1.89 6.73 -0.72
CA LEU A 211 -2.35 8.13 -0.90
C LEU A 211 -2.85 8.47 -2.30
N THR A 212 -2.70 7.57 -3.28
CA THR A 212 -3.20 7.76 -4.64
C THR A 212 -3.89 6.50 -5.13
N VAL A 213 -5.18 6.60 -5.43
CA VAL A 213 -6.04 5.47 -5.81
C VAL A 213 -6.68 5.76 -7.18
N PRO A 214 -6.78 4.75 -8.07
CA PRO A 214 -7.53 4.87 -9.32
C PRO A 214 -9.01 5.22 -9.09
N ALA A 215 -9.57 6.10 -9.91
CA ALA A 215 -10.99 6.48 -9.83
C ALA A 215 -11.86 5.54 -10.70
N GLY A 216 -12.01 4.29 -10.26
CA GLY A 216 -12.86 3.29 -10.93
C GLY A 216 -14.34 3.62 -10.79
N ASP A 217 -15.13 3.49 -11.86
CA ASP A 217 -16.59 3.76 -11.86
C ASP A 217 -16.98 5.15 -11.31
N GLY A 218 -16.07 6.13 -11.42
CA GLY A 218 -16.29 7.50 -10.93
C GLY A 218 -16.03 7.69 -9.43
N ALA A 219 -15.41 6.72 -8.74
CA ALA A 219 -15.05 6.85 -7.33
C ALA A 219 -13.64 6.30 -7.05
N ALA A 220 -12.94 6.93 -6.10
CA ALA A 220 -11.72 6.41 -5.50
C ALA A 220 -11.98 6.04 -4.05
N VAL A 221 -11.64 4.82 -3.65
CA VAL A 221 -11.84 4.30 -2.29
C VAL A 221 -10.49 4.10 -1.63
N PHE A 222 -10.27 4.80 -0.51
CA PHE A 222 -9.08 4.69 0.30
C PHE A 222 -9.42 3.92 1.57
N ASP A 223 -8.95 2.67 1.70
CA ASP A 223 -9.35 1.74 2.75
C ASP A 223 -8.26 1.46 3.80
N ASP A 224 -7.04 1.94 3.56
CA ASP A 224 -5.82 1.61 4.32
C ASP A 224 -5.17 2.82 5.04
N LEU A 225 -5.84 3.97 5.05
CA LEU A 225 -5.27 5.21 5.61
C LEU A 225 -5.11 5.11 7.13
N ALA A 226 -4.01 5.65 7.65
CA ALA A 226 -3.76 5.79 9.09
C ALA A 226 -2.94 7.05 9.38
N PHE A 227 -2.95 7.52 10.63
CA PHE A 227 -2.05 8.59 11.08
C PHE A 227 -1.05 8.04 12.08
N GLN A 228 0.25 8.25 11.88
CA GLN A 228 1.26 7.77 12.82
C GLN A 228 1.34 8.57 14.12
N SER A 229 0.85 9.81 14.12
CA SER A 229 1.03 10.73 15.24
C SER A 229 -0.26 11.49 15.57
N PRO A 230 -0.50 11.80 16.85
CA PRO A 230 -1.63 12.62 17.25
C PRO A 230 -1.51 14.05 16.74
N ALA A 231 -2.64 14.67 16.43
CA ALA A 231 -2.74 16.04 15.95
C ALA A 231 -4.12 16.61 16.29
N ASP A 232 -4.16 17.84 16.82
CA ASP A 232 -5.40 18.45 17.30
C ASP A 232 -6.34 18.92 16.18
N GLU A 233 -5.79 19.33 15.03
CA GLU A 233 -6.57 19.74 13.86
C GLU A 233 -5.95 19.20 12.57
N VAL A 234 -6.60 18.22 11.96
CA VAL A 234 -6.20 17.64 10.67
C VAL A 234 -7.28 17.87 9.62
N ARG A 235 -6.85 18.16 8.39
CA ARG A 235 -7.71 18.19 7.21
C ARG A 235 -7.15 17.29 6.14
N LEU A 236 -7.99 16.45 5.56
CA LEU A 236 -7.68 15.73 4.33
C LEU A 236 -8.12 16.57 3.13
N THR A 237 -7.25 16.68 2.12
CA THR A 237 -7.56 17.31 0.85
C THR A 237 -7.44 16.28 -0.26
N ALA A 238 -8.56 16.01 -0.92
CA ALA A 238 -8.61 15.21 -2.13
C ALA A 238 -8.39 16.11 -3.34
N SER A 239 -7.51 15.66 -4.22
CA SER A 239 -7.14 16.37 -5.45
C SER A 239 -7.05 15.40 -6.61
N ALA A 240 -7.39 15.87 -7.80
CA ALA A 240 -7.26 15.09 -9.02
C ALA A 240 -7.04 16.05 -10.20
N PRO A 241 -6.28 15.66 -11.24
CA PRO A 241 -6.10 16.49 -12.42
C PRO A 241 -7.45 16.90 -13.03
N GLY A 242 -7.59 18.18 -13.38
CA GLY A 242 -8.83 18.70 -13.99
C GLY A 242 -10.02 18.85 -13.05
N CYS A 243 -9.86 18.60 -11.74
CA CYS A 243 -10.92 18.73 -10.76
C CYS A 243 -10.61 19.83 -9.74
N ARG A 244 -11.66 20.48 -9.21
CA ARG A 244 -11.50 21.35 -8.04
C ARG A 244 -11.21 20.49 -6.80
N PRO A 245 -10.13 20.75 -6.04
CA PRO A 245 -9.86 20.02 -4.80
C PRO A 245 -10.97 20.22 -3.77
N VAL A 246 -11.18 19.20 -2.95
CA VAL A 246 -12.14 19.24 -1.84
C VAL A 246 -11.41 18.89 -0.54
N SER A 247 -11.70 19.63 0.52
CA SER A 247 -11.11 19.41 1.84
C SER A 247 -12.19 19.04 2.84
N THR A 248 -11.84 18.19 3.80
CA THR A 248 -12.69 17.87 4.94
C THR A 248 -12.84 19.07 5.89
N ALA A 249 -13.86 19.02 6.74
CA ALA A 249 -13.83 19.74 8.00
C ALA A 249 -12.61 19.30 8.83
N PRO A 250 -12.09 20.14 9.75
CA PRO A 250 -11.01 19.70 10.61
C PRO A 250 -11.54 18.64 11.58
N PHE A 251 -10.74 17.61 11.83
CA PHE A 251 -11.01 16.57 12.83
C PHE A 251 -9.74 16.29 13.62
N ARG A 252 -9.89 15.64 14.78
CA ARG A 252 -8.80 15.34 15.69
C ARG A 252 -8.23 13.95 15.46
N VAL A 253 -6.91 13.82 15.50
CA VAL A 253 -6.21 12.55 15.66
C VAL A 253 -5.76 12.44 17.12
N ARG A 254 -6.44 11.60 17.90
CA ARG A 254 -6.13 11.37 19.31
C ARG A 254 -4.87 10.53 19.45
N ALA A 255 -4.17 10.72 20.56
CA ALA A 255 -3.19 9.73 20.99
C ALA A 255 -3.93 8.43 21.35
N VAL A 256 -3.24 7.30 21.17
CA VAL A 256 -3.71 6.01 21.68
C VAL A 256 -4.05 6.18 23.16
N GLN A 257 -5.31 5.95 23.52
CA GLN A 257 -5.72 5.91 24.92
C GLN A 257 -5.36 4.55 25.50
N GLU A 258 -4.92 4.54 26.77
CA GLU A 258 -4.75 3.29 27.52
C GLU A 258 -6.12 2.63 27.74
N GLN A 259 -6.50 1.77 26.82
CA GLN A 259 -7.52 0.75 26.96
C GLN A 259 -6.82 -0.60 26.91
N PRO A 260 -7.33 -1.66 27.52
CA PRO A 260 -8.56 -1.76 28.32
C PRO A 260 -8.37 -1.26 29.76
N SER A 261 -9.47 -1.16 30.53
CA SER A 261 -9.42 -0.87 31.97
C SER A 261 -8.84 -2.06 32.74
N TRP A 262 -7.83 -1.79 33.58
CA TRP A 262 -7.14 -2.81 34.39
C TRP A 262 -7.75 -3.05 35.78
N HIS A 263 -8.80 -2.30 36.13
CA HIS A 263 -9.31 -2.19 37.50
C HIS A 263 -10.77 -2.63 37.65
N ASP A 264 -11.38 -3.23 36.62
CA ASP A 264 -12.74 -3.72 36.74
C ASP A 264 -12.78 -5.02 37.55
N ASP A 265 -13.61 -5.02 38.60
CA ASP A 265 -13.80 -6.18 39.48
C ASP A 265 -14.29 -7.40 38.67
N GLY A 266 -13.52 -8.50 38.75
CA GLY A 266 -13.86 -9.78 38.11
C GLY A 266 -13.14 -10.07 36.80
N ARG A 267 -12.34 -9.14 36.26
CA ARG A 267 -11.51 -9.43 35.08
C ARG A 267 -10.34 -10.36 35.47
N PRO A 268 -10.06 -11.42 34.68
CA PRO A 268 -8.91 -12.28 34.91
C PRO A 268 -7.60 -11.53 34.60
N VAL A 269 -6.90 -11.13 35.66
CA VAL A 269 -5.57 -10.52 35.57
C VAL A 269 -4.54 -11.51 36.07
N LEU A 270 -3.65 -11.91 35.17
CA LEU A 270 -2.52 -12.76 35.49
C LEU A 270 -1.36 -11.89 35.96
N ALA A 271 -0.88 -12.14 37.18
CA ALA A 271 0.27 -11.45 37.77
C ALA A 271 1.59 -11.98 37.20
N ALA A 272 1.79 -11.82 35.90
CA ALA A 272 2.99 -12.22 35.17
C ALA A 272 3.50 -11.06 34.30
N HIS A 273 4.83 -10.94 34.25
CA HIS A 273 5.54 -9.99 33.40
C HIS A 273 6.10 -10.71 32.17
N GLY A 274 6.23 -10.02 31.03
CA GLY A 274 6.83 -10.58 29.82
C GLY A 274 5.84 -10.79 28.67
N ARG A 275 6.29 -11.50 27.63
CA ARG A 275 5.51 -11.74 26.42
C ARG A 275 4.63 -12.98 26.59
N PRO A 276 3.30 -12.86 26.50
CA PRO A 276 2.41 -14.01 26.47
C PRO A 276 2.49 -14.76 25.13
N VAL A 277 2.25 -16.06 25.15
CA VAL A 277 2.06 -16.93 23.98
C VAL A 277 1.00 -17.95 24.35
N PHE A 278 -0.10 -18.02 23.61
CA PHE A 278 -1.16 -18.99 23.89
C PHE A 278 -0.72 -20.41 23.51
N PHE A 279 -1.18 -21.39 24.28
CA PHE A 279 -1.15 -22.77 23.83
C PHE A 279 -2.21 -23.02 22.75
N PRO A 280 -2.09 -24.13 21.99
CA PRO A 280 -3.08 -24.50 20.97
C PRO A 280 -4.53 -24.59 21.49
N ASP A 281 -4.73 -24.80 22.79
CA ASP A 281 -6.06 -24.82 23.43
C ASP A 281 -6.72 -23.44 23.57
N GLY A 282 -5.98 -22.35 23.33
CA GLY A 282 -6.46 -20.97 23.46
C GLY A 282 -6.78 -20.53 24.90
N HIS A 283 -6.42 -21.33 25.90
CA HIS A 283 -6.77 -21.09 27.31
C HIS A 283 -5.56 -20.98 28.20
N ALA A 284 -4.62 -21.91 28.09
CA ALA A 284 -3.34 -21.83 28.79
C ALA A 284 -2.39 -20.86 28.07
N LEU A 285 -1.40 -20.36 28.80
CA LEU A 285 -0.41 -19.39 28.31
C LEU A 285 1.00 -19.77 28.76
N ALA A 286 1.96 -19.68 27.85
CA ALA A 286 3.36 -19.53 28.22
C ALA A 286 3.69 -18.03 28.31
N VAL A 287 4.42 -17.63 29.34
CA VAL A 287 4.91 -16.25 29.49
C VAL A 287 6.43 -16.27 29.44
N HIS A 288 6.98 -15.51 28.50
CA HIS A 288 8.43 -15.36 28.30
C HIS A 288 8.91 -14.04 28.90
N ASP A 289 9.70 -14.13 29.96
CA ASP A 289 10.28 -12.99 30.67
C ASP A 289 11.80 -13.12 30.79
N GLY A 290 12.54 -12.29 30.05
CA GLY A 290 13.99 -12.38 29.99
C GLY A 290 14.45 -13.72 29.43
N HIS A 291 14.94 -14.60 30.31
CA HIS A 291 15.30 -15.99 29.98
C HIS A 291 14.32 -17.02 30.55
N THR A 292 13.41 -16.60 31.42
CA THR A 292 12.46 -17.49 32.09
C THR A 292 11.21 -17.68 31.24
N LEU A 293 10.76 -18.93 31.15
CA LEU A 293 9.49 -19.34 30.59
C LEU A 293 8.63 -19.87 31.73
N THR A 294 7.43 -19.35 31.88
CA THR A 294 6.44 -19.85 32.86
C THR A 294 5.18 -20.30 32.15
N VAL A 295 4.73 -21.51 32.44
CA VAL A 295 3.45 -22.04 31.98
C VAL A 295 2.38 -21.69 32.99
N HIS A 296 1.32 -21.04 32.51
CA HIS A 296 0.11 -20.74 33.23
C HIS A 296 -1.04 -21.56 32.67
N THR A 297 -1.72 -22.32 33.52
CA THR A 297 -2.83 -23.19 33.10
C THR A 297 -4.05 -22.37 32.67
N ALA A 298 -5.10 -23.05 32.18
CA ALA A 298 -6.39 -22.41 31.91
C ALA A 298 -7.02 -21.73 33.16
N ALA A 299 -6.66 -22.21 34.36
CA ALA A 299 -7.03 -21.59 35.64
C ALA A 299 -6.10 -20.42 36.04
N GLN A 300 -5.13 -20.08 35.20
CA GLN A 300 -4.15 -18.99 35.36
C GLN A 300 -3.17 -19.22 36.52
N GLU A 301 -3.04 -20.46 36.97
CA GLU A 301 -2.06 -20.88 37.96
C GLU A 301 -0.72 -21.17 37.28
N ALA A 302 0.38 -20.70 37.86
CA ALA A 302 1.71 -21.07 37.39
C ALA A 302 1.96 -22.56 37.70
N ALA A 303 2.22 -23.37 36.67
CA ALA A 303 2.32 -24.83 36.78
C ALA A 303 3.67 -25.41 36.33
N GLY A 304 4.43 -24.68 35.50
CA GLY A 304 5.73 -25.14 35.02
C GLY A 304 6.67 -23.99 34.71
N THR A 305 7.97 -24.21 34.85
CA THR A 305 9.00 -23.20 34.54
C THR A 305 10.20 -23.81 33.83
N ALA A 306 10.80 -23.07 32.91
CA ALA A 306 12.08 -23.39 32.28
C ALA A 306 12.92 -22.14 32.03
N GLU A 307 14.21 -22.35 31.82
CA GLU A 307 15.18 -21.29 31.53
C GLU A 307 15.78 -21.50 30.14
N LEU A 308 15.71 -20.46 29.31
CA LEU A 308 16.52 -20.31 28.11
C LEU A 308 17.95 -19.91 28.49
N ARG A 309 18.90 -20.10 27.57
CA ARG A 309 20.29 -19.65 27.71
C ARG A 309 20.56 -18.36 26.96
N ASP A 310 19.72 -18.05 25.98
CA ASP A 310 19.76 -16.82 25.19
C ASP A 310 18.33 -16.42 24.80
N ARG A 311 18.18 -15.29 24.09
CA ARG A 311 16.90 -14.84 23.57
C ARG A 311 16.28 -15.90 22.63
N PRO A 312 14.94 -16.02 22.59
CA PRO A 312 14.27 -16.91 21.66
C PRO A 312 14.64 -16.62 20.21
N ARG A 313 14.84 -17.68 19.43
CA ARG A 313 15.03 -17.65 17.97
C ARG A 313 13.78 -18.12 17.24
N LEU A 314 13.22 -19.24 17.66
CA LEU A 314 12.08 -19.89 17.00
C LEU A 314 11.00 -20.26 17.99
N TRP A 315 9.76 -20.16 17.54
CA TRP A 315 8.56 -20.64 18.23
C TRP A 315 7.81 -21.56 17.29
N ALA A 316 7.22 -22.63 17.82
CA ALA A 316 6.35 -23.51 17.06
C ALA A 316 5.21 -24.02 17.93
N HIS A 317 4.06 -24.26 17.31
CA HIS A 317 2.86 -24.79 17.93
C HIS A 317 2.61 -26.18 17.38
N GLY A 318 2.42 -27.15 18.28
CA GLY A 318 1.96 -28.49 17.96
C GLY A 318 0.45 -28.60 18.12
N ARG A 319 -0.03 -29.85 18.25
CA ARG A 319 -1.45 -30.10 18.51
C ARG A 319 -1.88 -29.68 19.91
N HIS A 320 -1.04 -29.93 20.92
CA HIS A 320 -1.28 -29.52 22.30
C HIS A 320 -0.06 -28.84 22.93
N CYS A 321 1.13 -29.01 22.35
CA CYS A 321 2.37 -28.52 22.93
C CYS A 321 2.86 -27.22 22.26
N LEU A 322 3.72 -26.51 22.98
CA LEU A 322 4.48 -25.36 22.47
C LEU A 322 5.97 -25.70 22.50
N ALA A 323 6.72 -25.25 21.49
CA ALA A 323 8.17 -25.31 21.48
C ALA A 323 8.77 -23.91 21.32
N VAL A 324 9.89 -23.69 22.02
CA VAL A 324 10.77 -22.55 21.77
C VAL A 324 12.21 -23.02 21.72
N ALA A 325 12.95 -22.47 20.77
CA ALA A 325 14.38 -22.67 20.61
C ALA A 325 15.12 -21.34 20.76
N ASP A 326 16.23 -21.32 21.49
CA ASP A 326 17.12 -20.16 21.56
C ASP A 326 18.33 -20.27 20.62
N TRP A 327 19.16 -19.23 20.60
CA TRP A 327 20.36 -19.16 19.75
C TRP A 327 21.48 -20.11 20.16
N THR A 328 21.45 -20.68 21.36
CA THR A 328 22.47 -21.63 21.86
C THR A 328 22.15 -23.08 21.48
N GLY A 329 20.97 -23.34 20.92
CA GLY A 329 20.49 -24.70 20.67
C GLY A 329 19.76 -25.33 21.85
N ARG A 330 19.36 -24.54 22.86
CA ARG A 330 18.42 -25.04 23.86
C ARG A 330 17.00 -25.02 23.30
N ILE A 331 16.32 -26.14 23.45
CA ILE A 331 14.92 -26.38 23.11
C ILE A 331 14.13 -26.55 24.40
N VAL A 332 13.03 -25.84 24.52
CA VAL A 332 12.05 -26.02 25.60
C VAL A 332 10.72 -26.40 24.99
N LEU A 333 10.23 -27.58 25.37
CA LEU A 333 8.93 -28.11 25.00
C LEU A 333 8.00 -28.02 26.21
N MET A 334 6.78 -27.52 26.03
CA MET A 334 5.85 -27.25 27.12
C MET A 334 4.45 -27.75 26.75
N ALA A 335 3.68 -28.16 27.75
CA ALA A 335 2.25 -28.47 27.63
C ALA A 335 1.41 -27.56 28.54
N PRO A 336 0.11 -27.38 28.22
CA PRO A 336 -0.79 -26.51 28.98
C PRO A 336 -1.03 -26.95 30.43
N ASP A 337 -0.71 -28.21 30.75
CA ASP A 337 -0.80 -28.78 32.11
C ASP A 337 0.41 -28.44 33.00
N GLY A 338 1.42 -27.72 32.47
CA GLY A 338 2.63 -27.34 33.20
C GLY A 338 3.80 -28.31 33.01
N ARG A 339 3.65 -29.40 32.26
CA ARG A 339 4.80 -30.26 31.92
C ARG A 339 5.78 -29.50 31.02
N VAL A 340 7.06 -29.61 31.35
CA VAL A 340 8.16 -28.96 30.62
C VAL A 340 9.30 -29.94 30.39
N ARG A 341 9.81 -29.98 29.16
CA ARG A 341 11.01 -30.73 28.79
C ARG A 341 12.04 -29.76 28.22
N VAL A 342 13.24 -29.79 28.78
CA VAL A 342 14.39 -29.02 28.28
C VAL A 342 15.39 -29.98 27.64
N TRP A 343 15.84 -29.64 26.44
CA TRP A 343 16.85 -30.41 25.72
C TRP A 343 17.82 -29.48 25.01
N ASP A 344 19.11 -29.77 25.10
CA ASP A 344 20.14 -29.05 24.37
C ASP A 344 20.53 -29.87 23.14
N VAL A 345 20.43 -29.25 21.95
CA VAL A 345 20.77 -29.90 20.69
C VAL A 345 22.24 -30.30 20.70
N PRO A 346 22.59 -31.56 20.37
CA PRO A 346 23.97 -32.01 20.27
C PRO A 346 24.78 -31.18 19.29
N ALA A 347 26.02 -30.86 19.68
CA ALA A 347 27.00 -30.23 18.81
C ALA A 347 27.23 -31.08 17.54
N ALA A 348 27.44 -30.41 16.40
CA ALA A 348 27.64 -31.09 15.12
C ALA A 348 29.00 -31.81 15.04
N THR A 349 30.01 -31.29 15.74
CA THR A 349 31.37 -31.83 15.88
C THR A 349 31.86 -31.61 17.30
N GLU A 350 32.90 -32.33 17.72
CA GLU A 350 33.50 -32.17 19.06
C GLU A 350 34.04 -30.74 19.31
N ASP A 351 34.43 -30.02 18.26
CA ASP A 351 34.93 -28.64 18.32
C ASP A 351 33.84 -27.56 18.22
N ALA A 352 32.60 -27.92 17.85
CA ALA A 352 31.52 -26.96 17.72
C ALA A 352 30.90 -26.67 19.09
N ALA A 353 30.90 -25.40 19.51
CA ALA A 353 30.35 -25.01 20.80
C ALA A 353 28.82 -25.22 20.90
N PHE A 354 28.07 -25.02 19.81
CA PHE A 354 26.62 -25.10 19.75
C PHE A 354 26.14 -25.53 18.36
N ASN A 355 24.91 -26.03 18.26
CA ASN A 355 24.25 -26.29 16.99
C ASN A 355 22.95 -25.48 16.90
N VAL A 356 22.94 -24.48 16.01
CA VAL A 356 21.85 -23.50 15.93
C VAL A 356 20.61 -24.14 15.30
N PRO A 357 19.46 -24.15 15.99
CA PRO A 357 18.20 -24.61 15.43
C PRO A 357 17.79 -23.69 14.29
N GLY A 358 17.67 -24.23 13.08
CA GLY A 358 17.31 -23.51 11.88
C GLY A 358 15.80 -23.43 11.66
N ALA A 359 15.09 -24.51 11.97
CA ALA A 359 13.63 -24.62 11.86
C ALA A 359 13.05 -25.56 12.93
N LEU A 360 11.80 -25.31 13.32
CA LEU A 360 10.98 -26.17 14.17
C LEU A 360 9.70 -26.53 13.41
N ALA A 361 9.28 -27.79 13.46
CA ALA A 361 8.01 -28.24 12.90
C ALA A 361 7.41 -29.33 13.79
N PHE A 362 6.08 -29.34 13.93
CA PHE A 362 5.38 -30.40 14.64
C PHE A 362 4.69 -31.35 13.66
N ASP A 363 4.70 -32.63 14.01
CA ASP A 363 3.75 -33.62 13.53
C ASP A 363 2.94 -34.12 14.74
N GLY A 364 1.71 -33.63 14.88
CA GLY A 364 0.94 -33.78 16.11
C GLY A 364 1.66 -33.15 17.31
N ASP A 365 2.13 -33.98 18.25
CA ASP A 365 2.91 -33.54 19.43
C ASP A 365 4.39 -33.99 19.38
N VAL A 366 4.83 -34.54 18.24
CA VAL A 366 6.25 -34.83 17.98
C VAL A 366 6.89 -33.58 17.38
N LEU A 367 7.85 -33.01 18.09
CA LEU A 367 8.63 -31.86 17.60
C LEU A 367 9.80 -32.37 16.76
N HIS A 368 9.93 -31.83 15.55
CA HIS A 368 11.10 -31.96 14.72
C HIS A 368 11.94 -30.67 14.73
N VAL A 369 13.24 -30.83 14.96
CA VAL A 369 14.21 -29.74 15.06
C VAL A 369 15.25 -29.89 13.95
N GLY A 370 15.15 -29.04 12.94
CA GLY A 370 16.14 -28.92 11.88
C GLY A 370 17.24 -27.95 12.29
N THR A 371 18.50 -28.31 12.07
CA THR A 371 19.66 -27.51 12.50
C THR A 371 20.41 -26.93 11.30
N TRP A 372 21.13 -25.82 11.51
CA TRP A 372 22.00 -25.25 10.48
C TRP A 372 23.14 -26.18 10.06
N ALA A 373 23.55 -27.11 10.93
CA ALA A 373 24.50 -28.18 10.59
C ALA A 373 23.87 -29.33 9.78
N GLY A 374 22.55 -29.29 9.52
CA GLY A 374 21.87 -30.22 8.64
C GLY A 374 21.19 -31.40 9.31
N ALA A 375 21.43 -31.64 10.59
CA ALA A 375 20.73 -32.69 11.32
C ALA A 375 19.28 -32.29 11.58
N VAL A 376 18.36 -33.25 11.43
CA VAL A 376 16.97 -33.17 11.90
C VAL A 376 16.77 -34.18 13.01
N TRP A 377 16.26 -33.70 14.14
CA TRP A 377 15.96 -34.49 15.34
C TRP A 377 14.48 -34.52 15.61
N SER A 378 13.96 -35.61 16.17
CA SER A 378 12.63 -35.68 16.78
C SER A 378 12.73 -35.74 18.30
N LEU A 379 11.80 -35.08 18.98
CA LEU A 379 11.59 -35.22 20.42
C LEU A 379 10.11 -35.06 20.78
N THR A 380 9.69 -35.71 21.86
CA THR A 380 8.35 -35.56 22.44
C THR A 380 8.46 -34.93 23.84
N LEU A 381 7.34 -34.63 24.49
CA LEU A 381 7.36 -34.12 25.86
C LEU A 381 7.74 -35.19 26.89
N ASP A 382 7.58 -36.46 26.54
CA ASP A 382 7.93 -37.59 27.40
C ASP A 382 9.46 -37.75 27.49
N ASP A 383 9.94 -38.55 28.44
CA ASP A 383 11.37 -38.76 28.69
C ASP A 383 12.09 -39.63 27.63
N ALA A 384 11.41 -39.99 26.53
CA ALA A 384 12.01 -40.76 25.44
C ALA A 384 13.19 -40.00 24.81
N PRO A 385 14.36 -40.63 24.60
CA PRO A 385 15.54 -39.94 24.10
C PRO A 385 15.28 -39.33 22.72
N PRO A 386 15.78 -38.11 22.42
CA PRO A 386 15.64 -37.52 21.10
C PRO A 386 16.34 -38.37 20.03
N GLU A 387 15.70 -38.53 18.88
CA GLU A 387 16.18 -39.38 17.80
C GLU A 387 16.56 -38.55 16.57
N ARG A 388 17.63 -38.95 15.88
CA ARG A 388 18.02 -38.28 14.63
C ARG A 388 17.27 -38.92 13.47
N THR A 389 16.37 -38.17 12.84
CA THR A 389 15.47 -38.69 11.80
C THR A 389 15.95 -38.43 10.38
N ALA A 390 16.70 -37.34 10.14
CA ALA A 390 17.20 -37.00 8.82
C ALA A 390 18.50 -36.18 8.85
N VAL A 391 19.13 -36.06 7.68
CA VAL A 391 20.31 -35.22 7.45
C VAL A 391 20.19 -34.52 6.10
N HIS A 392 20.41 -33.22 6.09
CA HIS A 392 20.44 -32.39 4.90
C HIS A 392 21.80 -31.69 4.78
N ALA A 393 22.56 -31.99 3.72
CA ALA A 393 23.96 -31.59 3.60
C ALA A 393 24.19 -30.07 3.64
N SER A 394 23.22 -29.31 3.11
CA SER A 394 23.28 -27.84 3.03
C SER A 394 22.75 -27.13 4.29
N GLY A 395 22.55 -27.84 5.40
CA GLY A 395 21.87 -27.27 6.58
C GLY A 395 20.35 -27.24 6.41
N VAL A 396 19.63 -26.81 7.46
CA VAL A 396 18.16 -26.66 7.45
C VAL A 396 17.78 -25.23 7.84
N GLN A 397 16.99 -24.54 7.02
CA GLN A 397 16.40 -23.23 7.33
C GLN A 397 14.88 -23.24 7.45
N ALA A 398 14.22 -24.20 6.80
CA ALA A 398 12.78 -24.37 6.85
C ALA A 398 12.46 -25.87 6.94
N LEU A 399 11.38 -26.21 7.63
CA LEU A 399 11.00 -27.59 7.89
C LEU A 399 9.48 -27.68 7.97
N ALA A 400 8.90 -28.72 7.37
CA ALA A 400 7.51 -29.11 7.57
C ALA A 400 7.40 -30.63 7.57
N VAL A 401 6.54 -31.20 8.41
CA VAL A 401 6.39 -32.64 8.60
C VAL A 401 4.90 -32.99 8.65
N ASP A 402 4.52 -34.10 8.01
CA ASP A 402 3.18 -34.71 8.08
C ASP A 402 3.35 -36.23 7.96
N GLY A 403 3.23 -36.92 9.11
CA GLY A 403 3.52 -38.35 9.23
C GLY A 403 4.88 -38.74 8.66
N ASP A 404 4.88 -39.65 7.69
CA ASP A 404 6.08 -40.21 7.09
C ASP A 404 6.77 -39.26 6.08
N ARG A 405 6.15 -38.11 5.77
CA ARG A 405 6.68 -37.12 4.83
C ARG A 405 7.29 -35.93 5.57
N MET A 406 8.48 -35.53 5.14
CA MET A 406 9.22 -34.40 5.68
C MET A 406 9.79 -33.56 4.54
N LEU A 407 9.48 -32.27 4.55
CA LEU A 407 10.06 -31.30 3.64
C LEU A 407 11.16 -30.50 4.34
N VAL A 408 12.36 -30.52 3.76
CA VAL A 408 13.53 -29.84 4.32
C VAL A 408 14.00 -28.77 3.35
N GLY A 409 13.88 -27.50 3.74
CA GLY A 409 14.46 -26.38 3.02
C GLY A 409 15.90 -26.15 3.47
N GLY A 410 16.87 -26.37 2.59
CA GLY A 410 18.30 -26.19 2.85
C GLY A 410 18.76 -24.74 2.74
N LEU A 411 19.92 -24.40 3.33
CA LEU A 411 20.50 -23.04 3.25
C LEU A 411 20.97 -22.65 1.84
N ASP A 412 20.99 -23.62 0.92
CA ASP A 412 21.25 -23.44 -0.51
C ASP A 412 19.99 -23.09 -1.33
N GLY A 413 18.83 -23.06 -0.69
CA GLY A 413 17.53 -22.81 -1.33
C GLY A 413 16.92 -24.04 -2.01
N THR A 414 17.48 -25.23 -1.80
CA THR A 414 16.89 -26.49 -2.25
C THR A 414 15.85 -26.96 -1.24
N LEU A 415 14.65 -27.27 -1.71
CA LEU A 415 13.62 -27.96 -0.94
C LEU A 415 13.69 -29.46 -1.25
N THR A 416 14.00 -30.27 -0.26
CA THR A 416 14.11 -31.72 -0.35
C THR A 416 12.87 -32.37 0.25
N ASP A 417 12.15 -33.16 -0.55
CA ASP A 417 11.00 -33.96 -0.11
C ASP A 417 11.48 -35.35 0.29
N LEU A 418 11.34 -35.69 1.57
CA LEU A 418 11.68 -36.98 2.16
C LEU A 418 10.41 -37.75 2.47
N VAL A 419 10.28 -38.99 1.96
CA VAL A 419 9.20 -39.91 2.29
C VAL A 419 9.80 -41.17 2.90
N ALA A 420 9.36 -41.53 4.11
CA ALA A 420 9.91 -42.64 4.88
C ALA A 420 11.45 -42.58 5.00
N GLY A 421 11.98 -41.37 5.20
CA GLY A 421 13.43 -41.11 5.33
C GLY A 421 14.25 -41.18 4.06
N ARG A 422 13.62 -41.31 2.88
CA ARG A 422 14.30 -41.33 1.58
C ARG A 422 13.92 -40.11 0.76
N THR A 423 14.89 -39.53 0.04
CA THR A 423 14.63 -38.45 -0.92
C THR A 423 13.71 -38.94 -2.03
N ALA A 424 12.51 -38.37 -2.07
CA ALA A 424 11.51 -38.58 -3.11
C ALA A 424 11.72 -37.57 -4.25
N ALA A 425 11.97 -36.30 -3.93
CA ALA A 425 12.20 -35.24 -4.90
C ALA A 425 13.04 -34.09 -4.32
N GLU A 426 13.63 -33.29 -5.19
CA GLU A 426 14.33 -32.06 -4.85
C GLU A 426 13.86 -30.93 -5.78
N HIS A 427 13.65 -29.75 -5.20
CA HIS A 427 13.15 -28.58 -5.90
C HIS A 427 13.97 -27.35 -5.55
N THR A 428 14.60 -26.72 -6.53
CA THR A 428 15.27 -25.44 -6.31
C THR A 428 14.25 -24.31 -6.19
N LEU A 429 14.15 -23.68 -5.03
CA LEU A 429 13.26 -22.57 -4.75
C LEU A 429 14.02 -21.25 -4.80
N GLU A 430 14.34 -20.68 -3.64
CA GLU A 430 15.08 -19.43 -3.44
C GLU A 430 16.09 -19.60 -2.30
N PRO A 431 17.22 -18.87 -2.32
CA PRO A 431 18.25 -19.00 -1.27
C PRO A 431 17.73 -18.75 0.14
N LEU A 432 16.79 -17.80 0.31
CA LEU A 432 16.15 -17.50 1.59
C LEU A 432 14.69 -17.97 1.57
N LEU A 433 14.36 -18.88 2.49
CA LEU A 433 13.00 -19.33 2.75
C LEU A 433 12.56 -18.81 4.12
N LEU A 434 11.53 -17.98 4.14
CA LEU A 434 11.01 -17.33 5.35
C LEU A 434 9.99 -18.20 6.08
N SER A 435 9.30 -19.07 5.36
CA SER A 435 8.30 -19.98 5.91
C SER A 435 8.14 -21.20 5.00
N LEU A 436 7.79 -22.34 5.60
CA LEU A 436 7.38 -23.56 4.93
C LEU A 436 6.24 -24.19 5.73
N SER A 437 5.14 -24.52 5.07
CA SER A 437 3.99 -25.19 5.67
C SER A 437 3.45 -26.29 4.75
N LEU A 438 2.83 -27.29 5.37
CA LEU A 438 2.16 -28.39 4.67
C LEU A 438 0.65 -28.23 4.82
N THR A 439 -0.08 -28.51 3.73
CA THR A 439 -1.54 -28.48 3.72
C THR A 439 -2.04 -29.60 2.82
N GLY A 440 -2.33 -30.76 3.42
CA GLY A 440 -2.83 -31.94 2.71
C GLY A 440 -1.94 -32.34 1.54
N CYS A 441 -2.35 -32.03 0.30
CA CYS A 441 -1.68 -32.45 -0.92
C CYS A 441 -0.67 -31.44 -1.50
N PHE A 442 -0.44 -30.30 -0.85
CA PHE A 442 0.57 -29.33 -1.28
C PHE A 442 1.37 -28.75 -0.11
N ALA A 443 2.52 -28.19 -0.46
CA ALA A 443 3.34 -27.38 0.43
C ALA A 443 3.36 -25.93 -0.03
N LEU A 444 3.37 -25.02 0.93
CA LEU A 444 3.47 -23.59 0.71
C LEU A 444 4.80 -23.09 1.29
N ALA A 445 5.66 -22.56 0.43
CA ALA A 445 6.93 -21.97 0.80
C ALA A 445 6.96 -20.49 0.45
N VAL A 446 7.36 -19.64 1.39
CA VAL A 446 7.53 -18.20 1.17
C VAL A 446 9.01 -17.90 1.05
N GLY A 447 9.45 -17.47 -0.13
CA GLY A 447 10.79 -16.96 -0.38
C GLY A 447 10.87 -15.43 -0.21
N GLU A 448 12.06 -14.87 -0.43
CA GLU A 448 12.30 -13.43 -0.40
C GLU A 448 11.56 -12.70 -1.54
N HIS A 449 11.43 -13.32 -2.71
CA HIS A 449 10.84 -12.67 -3.88
C HIS A 449 9.53 -13.31 -4.35
N ARG A 450 9.30 -14.60 -4.07
CA ARG A 450 8.12 -15.32 -4.54
C ARG A 450 7.55 -16.25 -3.49
N VAL A 451 6.26 -16.51 -3.63
CA VAL A 451 5.58 -17.60 -2.94
C VAL A 451 5.52 -18.81 -3.88
N HIS A 452 5.86 -19.99 -3.36
CA HIS A 452 5.92 -21.24 -4.10
C HIS A 452 4.87 -22.21 -3.52
N ARG A 453 4.02 -22.76 -4.39
CA ARG A 453 3.07 -23.83 -4.04
C ARG A 453 3.51 -25.10 -4.75
N LEU A 454 3.98 -26.08 -4.00
CA LEU A 454 4.45 -27.37 -4.49
C LEU A 454 3.35 -28.42 -4.32
N GLY A 455 2.84 -28.99 -5.41
CA GLY A 455 1.97 -30.16 -5.35
C GLY A 455 2.76 -31.41 -4.98
N LEU A 456 2.42 -32.04 -3.86
CA LEU A 456 3.16 -33.18 -3.29
C LEU A 456 2.99 -34.48 -4.07
N ASP A 457 1.85 -34.63 -4.76
CA ASP A 457 1.57 -35.79 -5.61
C ASP A 457 2.04 -35.57 -7.07
N THR A 458 2.03 -34.31 -7.53
CA THR A 458 2.35 -33.97 -8.92
C THR A 458 3.80 -33.55 -9.12
N GLY A 459 4.49 -33.14 -8.06
CA GLY A 459 5.82 -32.51 -8.10
C GLY A 459 5.84 -31.13 -8.78
N GLN A 460 4.68 -30.56 -9.11
CA GLN A 460 4.60 -29.28 -9.80
C GLN A 460 4.78 -28.12 -8.83
N VAL A 461 5.63 -27.15 -9.20
CA VAL A 461 5.86 -25.93 -8.43
C VAL A 461 5.24 -24.75 -9.16
N LEU A 462 4.18 -24.19 -8.59
CA LEU A 462 3.64 -22.89 -8.98
C LEU A 462 4.40 -21.79 -8.24
N ARG A 463 4.80 -20.73 -8.95
CA ARG A 463 5.57 -19.60 -8.40
C ARG A 463 4.84 -18.30 -8.68
N VAL A 464 4.52 -17.55 -7.64
CA VAL A 464 3.74 -16.31 -7.75
C VAL A 464 4.49 -15.19 -7.07
N ALA A 465 4.63 -14.06 -7.78
CA ALA A 465 5.05 -12.81 -7.19
C ALA A 465 3.84 -12.19 -6.48
N GLN A 466 3.99 -11.87 -5.20
CA GLN A 466 2.97 -11.16 -4.44
C GLN A 466 3.18 -9.65 -4.55
N PRO A 467 2.16 -8.81 -4.24
CA PRO A 467 2.28 -7.35 -4.28
C PRO A 467 3.35 -6.78 -3.33
N VAL A 468 3.80 -7.58 -2.36
CA VAL A 468 4.81 -7.24 -1.36
C VAL A 468 6.10 -7.97 -1.71
N THR A 469 7.14 -7.24 -2.07
CA THR A 469 8.45 -7.78 -2.43
C THR A 469 9.54 -6.70 -2.33
N PRO A 470 10.73 -6.98 -1.76
CA PRO A 470 11.12 -8.24 -1.13
C PRO A 470 10.39 -8.50 0.19
N VAL A 471 10.11 -9.76 0.48
CA VAL A 471 9.47 -10.19 1.73
C VAL A 471 10.52 -10.18 2.85
N ALA A 472 10.22 -9.49 3.93
CA ALA A 472 11.09 -9.38 5.10
C ALA A 472 10.69 -10.34 6.24
N ALA A 473 9.40 -10.67 6.35
CA ALA A 473 8.89 -11.64 7.30
C ALA A 473 7.59 -12.30 6.80
N ALA A 474 7.35 -13.53 7.27
CA ALA A 474 6.18 -14.32 6.96
C ALA A 474 5.65 -15.01 8.21
N LEU A 475 4.33 -15.14 8.32
CA LEU A 475 3.66 -15.87 9.39
C LEU A 475 2.50 -16.71 8.80
N PRO A 476 2.64 -18.04 8.75
CA PRO A 476 1.55 -18.94 8.42
C PRO A 476 0.50 -18.93 9.54
N GLY A 477 -0.76 -18.68 9.18
CA GLY A 477 -1.87 -18.62 10.13
C GLY A 477 -2.90 -19.74 9.99
N GLY A 478 -2.64 -20.78 9.19
CA GLY A 478 -3.63 -21.80 8.84
C GLY A 478 -4.16 -21.57 7.44
N GLU A 479 -5.34 -20.97 7.30
CA GLU A 479 -5.91 -20.64 5.99
C GLU A 479 -5.18 -19.47 5.30
N LEU A 480 -4.81 -18.43 6.06
CA LEU A 480 -4.12 -17.26 5.55
C LEU A 480 -2.66 -17.25 5.98
N THR A 481 -1.78 -16.87 5.06
CA THR A 481 -0.38 -16.56 5.34
C THR A 481 -0.17 -15.07 5.19
N ALA A 482 0.34 -14.43 6.24
CA ALA A 482 0.71 -13.02 6.23
C ALA A 482 2.17 -12.87 5.79
N ILE A 483 2.43 -11.93 4.89
CA ILE A 483 3.78 -11.50 4.49
C ILE A 483 3.89 -9.98 4.58
N VAL A 484 5.09 -9.50 4.90
CA VAL A 484 5.38 -8.06 5.03
C VAL A 484 6.76 -7.73 4.47
N ASP A 485 6.91 -6.57 3.86
CA ASP A 485 8.20 -6.04 3.40
C ASP A 485 8.92 -5.23 4.50
N ALA A 486 10.06 -4.62 4.15
CA ALA A 486 10.85 -3.83 5.08
C ALA A 486 10.20 -2.49 5.42
N GLU A 487 9.33 -1.97 4.55
CA GLU A 487 8.59 -0.73 4.67
C GLU A 487 7.33 -0.88 5.54
N GLY A 488 6.95 -2.13 5.87
CA GLY A 488 5.80 -2.44 6.71
C GLY A 488 4.51 -2.62 5.91
N GLN A 489 4.57 -2.64 4.58
CA GLN A 489 3.44 -3.01 3.75
C GLN A 489 3.31 -4.53 3.70
N GLY A 490 2.10 -5.03 3.95
CA GLY A 490 1.84 -6.45 4.06
C GLY A 490 0.57 -6.90 3.36
N VAL A 491 0.50 -8.19 3.06
CA VAL A 491 -0.68 -8.85 2.53
C VAL A 491 -0.90 -10.18 3.22
N SER A 492 -2.17 -10.54 3.40
CA SER A 492 -2.59 -11.89 3.77
C SER A 492 -3.17 -12.56 2.53
N PHE A 493 -2.63 -13.71 2.17
CA PHE A 493 -3.07 -14.50 1.03
C PHE A 493 -3.44 -15.91 1.47
N ASP A 494 -4.32 -16.56 0.71
CA ASP A 494 -4.81 -17.90 1.03
C ASP A 494 -3.98 -19.02 0.40
N THR A 495 -4.39 -20.27 0.63
CA THR A 495 -3.74 -21.46 0.08
C THR A 495 -3.73 -21.56 -1.46
N GLU A 496 -4.60 -20.80 -2.13
CA GLU A 496 -4.66 -20.68 -3.59
C GLU A 496 -3.85 -19.47 -4.10
N LEU A 497 -3.07 -18.84 -3.21
CA LEU A 497 -2.18 -17.71 -3.47
C LEU A 497 -2.92 -16.40 -3.79
N ALA A 498 -4.23 -16.35 -3.56
CA ALA A 498 -5.03 -15.16 -3.76
C ALA A 498 -4.89 -14.23 -2.55
N VAL A 499 -4.54 -12.97 -2.80
CA VAL A 499 -4.54 -11.92 -1.77
C VAL A 499 -5.98 -11.70 -1.29
N ARG A 500 -6.19 -11.84 0.02
CA ARG A 500 -7.49 -11.66 0.68
C ARG A 500 -7.60 -10.31 1.37
N SER A 501 -6.49 -9.82 1.91
CA SER A 501 -6.41 -8.48 2.48
C SER A 501 -5.00 -7.91 2.36
N GLY A 502 -4.92 -6.58 2.24
CA GLY A 502 -3.70 -5.81 2.46
C GLY A 502 -3.72 -5.21 3.86
N PHE A 503 -2.56 -4.94 4.43
CA PHE A 503 -2.41 -4.22 5.70
C PHE A 503 -1.14 -3.37 5.70
N HIS A 504 -1.12 -2.35 6.56
CA HIS A 504 0.01 -1.45 6.72
C HIS A 504 0.44 -1.38 8.18
N GLY A 505 1.73 -1.61 8.42
CA GLY A 505 2.43 -1.30 9.64
C GLY A 505 3.41 -0.15 9.45
N VAL A 506 4.39 -0.06 10.35
CA VAL A 506 5.54 0.85 10.23
C VAL A 506 6.74 0.12 9.61
N PRO A 507 7.73 0.84 9.06
CA PRO A 507 8.96 0.22 8.59
C PRO A 507 9.60 -0.69 9.63
N GLY A 508 9.93 -1.92 9.23
CA GLY A 508 10.48 -2.96 10.08
C GLY A 508 9.45 -3.72 10.95
N ALA A 509 8.15 -3.48 10.78
CA ALA A 509 7.10 -4.27 11.40
C ALA A 509 7.20 -5.75 11.01
N ARG A 510 6.86 -6.65 11.94
CA ARG A 510 6.86 -8.10 11.70
C ARG A 510 5.61 -8.74 12.27
N PRO A 511 4.94 -9.66 11.55
CA PRO A 511 3.92 -10.49 12.16
C PRO A 511 4.58 -11.45 13.16
N VAL A 512 4.05 -11.49 14.38
CA VAL A 512 4.62 -12.28 15.49
C VAL A 512 3.65 -13.29 16.09
N ASP A 513 2.35 -13.10 15.86
CA ASP A 513 1.29 -13.98 16.35
C ASP A 513 0.04 -13.84 15.48
N CYS A 514 -0.81 -14.86 15.47
CA CYS A 514 -2.05 -14.85 14.71
C CYS A 514 -3.11 -15.82 15.27
N GLY A 515 -4.39 -15.50 15.03
CA GLY A 515 -5.53 -16.34 15.36
C GLY A 515 -6.61 -16.25 14.28
N ARG A 516 -7.69 -17.04 14.44
CA ARG A 516 -8.82 -17.10 13.49
C ARG A 516 -8.33 -17.35 12.05
N ASP A 517 -7.49 -18.37 11.90
CA ASP A 517 -6.89 -18.77 10.63
C ASP A 517 -6.11 -17.66 9.90
N GLY A 518 -5.47 -16.76 10.66
CA GLY A 518 -4.67 -15.65 10.13
C GLY A 518 -5.47 -14.38 9.80
N ARG A 519 -6.77 -14.34 10.10
CA ARG A 519 -7.62 -13.13 9.95
C ARG A 519 -7.39 -12.10 11.05
N LEU A 520 -6.86 -12.54 12.19
CA LEU A 520 -6.43 -11.68 13.30
C LEU A 520 -4.91 -11.82 13.46
N LEU A 521 -4.18 -10.74 13.25
CA LEU A 521 -2.72 -10.71 13.30
C LEU A 521 -2.23 -9.79 14.41
N VAL A 522 -1.08 -10.15 14.99
CA VAL A 522 -0.31 -9.27 15.85
C VAL A 522 0.97 -8.88 15.12
N LEU A 523 1.12 -7.59 14.86
CA LEU A 523 2.36 -7.02 14.37
C LEU A 523 3.18 -6.51 15.55
N ARG A 524 4.47 -6.77 15.55
CA ARG A 524 5.44 -6.13 16.44
C ARG A 524 6.23 -5.09 15.65
N TYR A 525 6.29 -3.88 16.17
CA TYR A 525 7.07 -2.79 15.58
C TYR A 525 8.48 -2.72 16.18
N PRO A 526 9.44 -2.06 15.50
CA PRO A 526 10.83 -2.00 15.95
C PRO A 526 11.03 -1.35 17.33
N ASP A 527 10.14 -0.42 17.71
CA ASP A 527 10.16 0.25 19.02
C ASP A 527 9.60 -0.62 20.16
N GLY A 528 9.10 -1.82 19.86
CA GLY A 528 8.52 -2.75 20.81
C GLY A 528 7.00 -2.63 20.97
N THR A 529 6.36 -1.65 20.33
CA THR A 529 4.90 -1.56 20.28
C THR A 529 4.31 -2.72 19.49
N HIS A 530 3.09 -3.10 19.81
CA HIS A 530 2.34 -4.16 19.13
C HIS A 530 1.04 -3.59 18.57
N ALA A 531 0.66 -4.06 17.39
CA ALA A 531 -0.59 -3.68 16.74
C ALA A 531 -1.43 -4.94 16.48
N LEU A 532 -2.71 -4.87 16.82
CA LEU A 532 -3.72 -5.85 16.46
C LEU A 532 -4.31 -5.46 15.11
N VAL A 533 -4.28 -6.38 14.15
CA VAL A 533 -4.80 -6.19 12.81
C VAL A 533 -5.91 -7.21 12.57
N GLU A 534 -7.13 -6.74 12.36
CA GLU A 534 -8.29 -7.58 12.03
C GLU A 534 -8.71 -7.31 10.59
N GLU A 535 -8.77 -8.36 9.76
CA GLU A 535 -9.17 -8.27 8.35
C GLU A 535 -8.39 -7.19 7.57
N GLY A 536 -7.10 -7.07 7.86
CA GLY A 536 -6.18 -6.12 7.23
C GLY A 536 -6.18 -4.71 7.85
N ARG A 537 -7.01 -4.45 8.87
CA ARG A 537 -7.17 -3.14 9.49
C ARG A 537 -6.56 -3.13 10.88
N THR A 538 -5.69 -2.16 11.17
CA THR A 538 -5.16 -1.96 12.52
C THR A 538 -6.26 -1.39 13.42
N THR A 539 -6.71 -2.18 14.39
CA THR A 539 -7.82 -1.85 15.30
C THR A 539 -7.36 -1.42 16.68
N TYR A 540 -6.15 -1.82 17.07
CA TYR A 540 -5.58 -1.52 18.37
C TYR A 540 -4.05 -1.46 18.29
N VAL A 541 -3.43 -0.49 18.97
CA VAL A 541 -1.97 -0.37 19.09
C VAL A 541 -1.62 -0.20 20.56
N HIS A 542 -0.58 -0.89 21.03
CA HIS A 542 -0.17 -0.87 22.44
C HIS A 542 1.33 -0.85 22.62
N ALA A 543 1.80 -0.25 23.71
CA ALA A 543 3.23 -0.14 24.02
C ALA A 543 3.87 -1.45 24.48
N HIS A 544 3.07 -2.41 24.92
CA HIS A 544 3.53 -3.65 25.52
C HIS A 544 3.12 -4.87 24.70
N PRO A 545 3.73 -6.05 24.97
CA PRO A 545 3.41 -7.27 24.24
C PRO A 545 1.93 -7.63 24.26
N LEU A 546 1.51 -8.21 23.13
CA LEU A 546 0.16 -8.68 22.86
C LEU A 546 0.24 -10.08 22.25
N ALA A 547 -0.71 -10.95 22.56
CA ALA A 547 -0.86 -12.27 21.94
C ALA A 547 -2.34 -12.59 21.72
N VAL A 548 -2.65 -13.39 20.72
CA VAL A 548 -4.00 -13.80 20.35
C VAL A 548 -4.14 -15.31 20.50
N SER A 549 -5.30 -15.78 20.96
CA SER A 549 -5.57 -17.21 21.00
C SER A 549 -5.72 -17.76 19.56
N PRO A 550 -5.42 -19.05 19.31
CA PRO A 550 -5.54 -19.64 17.98
C PRO A 550 -6.95 -19.51 17.37
N ASP A 551 -8.00 -19.62 18.18
CA ASP A 551 -9.39 -19.43 17.75
C ASP A 551 -9.78 -17.94 17.54
N GLY A 552 -8.89 -17.01 17.89
CA GLY A 552 -9.08 -15.57 17.79
C GLY A 552 -10.16 -15.03 18.73
N ARG A 553 -10.51 -15.73 19.80
CA ARG A 553 -11.54 -15.30 20.76
C ARG A 553 -10.99 -14.60 22.00
N ARG A 554 -9.68 -14.66 22.22
CA ARG A 554 -9.00 -14.04 23.37
C ARG A 554 -7.74 -13.33 22.94
N VAL A 555 -7.44 -12.26 23.65
CA VAL A 555 -6.21 -11.51 23.55
C VAL A 555 -5.62 -11.38 24.95
N ALA A 556 -4.31 -11.64 25.06
CA ALA A 556 -3.54 -11.35 26.25
C ALA A 556 -2.77 -10.04 26.02
N VAL A 557 -3.09 -9.02 26.80
CA VAL A 557 -2.46 -7.69 26.73
C VAL A 557 -1.62 -7.49 27.97
N SER A 558 -0.44 -6.88 27.84
CA SER A 558 0.44 -6.56 28.98
C SER A 558 0.36 -5.08 29.39
N ASP A 559 0.48 -4.76 30.68
CA ASP A 559 0.76 -3.38 31.18
C ASP A 559 2.24 -3.19 31.53
N GLY A 560 3.10 -4.11 31.10
CA GLY A 560 4.51 -4.16 31.50
C GLY A 560 4.73 -4.70 32.91
N ARG A 561 3.70 -5.19 33.61
CA ARG A 561 3.83 -5.85 34.93
C ARG A 561 2.93 -7.07 35.09
N ARG A 562 1.77 -7.05 34.45
CA ARG A 562 0.68 -8.02 34.50
C ARG A 562 0.17 -8.27 33.10
N LEU A 563 -0.65 -9.30 32.96
CA LEU A 563 -1.37 -9.65 31.75
C LEU A 563 -2.87 -9.62 32.02
N LEU A 564 -3.63 -9.00 31.12
CA LEU A 564 -5.08 -9.05 31.12
C LEU A 564 -5.54 -9.86 29.92
N ILE A 565 -6.49 -10.77 30.15
CA ILE A 565 -7.04 -11.63 29.10
C ILE A 565 -8.49 -11.24 28.86
N LEU A 566 -8.82 -10.89 27.61
CA LEU A 566 -10.13 -10.37 27.23
C LEU A 566 -10.46 -10.72 25.76
N PRO A 567 -11.73 -10.61 25.33
CA PRO A 567 -12.09 -10.67 23.92
C PRO A 567 -11.43 -9.54 23.09
N PRO A 568 -11.08 -9.78 21.82
CA PRO A 568 -10.52 -8.75 20.94
C PRO A 568 -11.39 -7.50 20.79
N ASP A 569 -12.71 -7.66 20.75
CA ASP A 569 -13.69 -6.59 20.53
C ASP A 569 -13.66 -5.51 21.63
N GLU A 570 -13.09 -5.83 22.79
CA GLU A 570 -12.91 -4.90 23.91
C GLU A 570 -11.62 -4.04 23.80
N LEU A 571 -10.77 -4.28 22.80
CA LEU A 571 -9.52 -3.54 22.57
C LEU A 571 -9.64 -2.42 21.53
N GLY A 572 -10.77 -2.26 20.85
CA GLY A 572 -10.99 -1.20 19.88
C GLY A 572 -11.67 0.04 20.46
N ASP A 573 -11.67 1.14 19.69
CA ASP A 573 -12.55 2.27 19.98
C ASP A 573 -14.01 1.80 20.00
N VAL A 574 -14.78 2.21 21.02
CA VAL A 574 -16.19 1.83 21.30
C VAL A 574 -17.20 2.20 20.18
N GLY A 575 -16.73 2.55 18.97
CA GLY A 575 -17.53 3.03 17.84
C GLY A 575 -17.83 2.03 16.72
N THR A 576 -17.30 0.80 16.75
CA THR A 576 -17.51 -0.20 15.68
C THR A 576 -18.20 -1.46 16.17
N ALA A 577 -19.28 -1.32 16.94
CA ALA A 577 -20.21 -2.43 17.11
C ALA A 577 -20.89 -2.72 15.75
N PRO A 578 -20.92 -3.97 15.25
CA PRO A 578 -21.76 -4.29 14.11
C PRO A 578 -23.21 -4.02 14.48
N HIS A 579 -23.95 -3.36 13.58
CA HIS A 579 -25.40 -3.31 13.67
C HIS A 579 -25.93 -4.74 13.76
N GLU A 580 -26.37 -5.15 14.96
CA GLU A 580 -27.22 -6.32 15.11
C GLU A 580 -28.41 -6.13 14.18
N GLY A 581 -28.51 -7.01 13.18
CA GLY A 581 -29.68 -7.10 12.32
C GLY A 581 -30.90 -7.35 13.18
N GLY A 582 -31.70 -6.30 13.35
CA GLY A 582 -33.01 -6.39 13.98
C GLY A 582 -33.86 -7.42 13.24
N GLY A 583 -34.38 -8.37 14.00
CA GLY A 583 -35.26 -9.40 13.49
C GLY A 583 -36.53 -8.83 12.87
N ALA A 584 -36.98 -9.50 11.81
CA ALA A 584 -38.36 -9.86 11.57
C ALA A 584 -38.37 -11.25 10.93
#